data_AF-A0A2W1NUS6-F1
#
_entry.id   AF-A0A2W1NUS6-F1
#
_cell.length_a   1.000
_cell.length_b   1.000
_cell.length_c   1.000
_cell.angle_alpha   90.00
_cell.angle_beta   90.00
_cell.angle_gamma   90.00
#
_symmetry.space_group_name_H-M   'P 1'
#
loop_
_entity.id
_entity.type
_entity.pdbx_description
1 polymer ?
#
loop_
_entity_poly.entity_id
_entity_poly.type
_entity_poly.pdbx_seq_one_letter_code
_entity_poly.pdbx_strand_id
1 'polypeptide(L)'
;MPLRYSVPLVEDIVKLDLDILADLAALAERRVEWVARYRLREMVAEFSESLLHELDYTLEGKNADHIAAQFKRRSDIHIPKVYWEYTTPKVLTMEYVEGINLNQTAELRAKGHELGSISERFVHAMLHQILIEGFFHADPHPGNVIVLDQGQLAFVDFGMAGRLDPEMKYHLSSLLIALMRKNSDGIIRALLRLGLVSEEVDIRTLRKDLDQLRDQYYNVPFSQVSLGKAINELFTVANRHHILIPTDLTLLGKTLLTMEGVTERLSPELRLIDMAEPFGRRLIKERLAPKSMGSRLARNLIELADTFIDLPRQANQLARMIRTGKLRVDIGLSDLDLLMRKLDQVSNRISFSIVLLSFSIIMVGLILAAAFGKDTVFLLHFPVIEIGSVVACLMVLYLFYSILKSGRF
;
A
#
# COMPACT_ATOMS: atom_id res chain seq x y z
N MET A 1 -35.26 25.20 0.84
CA MET A 1 -33.78 25.13 0.87
C MET A 1 -33.40 24.68 2.27
N PRO A 2 -32.89 23.45 2.46
CA PRO A 2 -32.39 23.02 3.76
C PRO A 2 -31.06 23.76 3.99
N LEU A 3 -30.97 24.45 5.11
CA LEU A 3 -29.77 25.19 5.52
C LEU A 3 -29.13 24.42 6.67
N ARG A 4 -27.90 23.95 6.48
CA ARG A 4 -27.07 23.47 7.60
C ARG A 4 -26.31 24.68 8.13
N TYR A 5 -26.61 25.07 9.37
CA TYR A 5 -25.96 26.21 10.03
C TYR A 5 -25.20 25.72 11.26
N SER A 6 -23.99 26.24 11.45
CA SER A 6 -23.29 26.12 12.72
C SER A 6 -23.88 27.15 13.68
N VAL A 7 -24.14 26.76 14.93
CA VAL A 7 -24.62 27.70 15.95
C VAL A 7 -23.46 28.67 16.25
N PRO A 8 -23.62 29.98 16.04
CA PRO A 8 -22.51 30.95 16.12
C PRO A 8 -21.72 30.92 17.43
N LEU A 9 -22.38 30.53 18.53
CA LEU A 9 -21.75 30.40 19.85
C LEU A 9 -20.67 29.32 19.91
N VAL A 10 -20.75 28.27 19.08
CA VAL A 10 -19.91 27.07 19.22
C VAL A 10 -18.47 27.36 18.79
N GLU A 11 -18.23 28.10 17.71
CA GLU A 11 -16.86 28.37 17.24
C GLU A 11 -16.09 29.26 18.22
N ASP A 12 -16.72 30.31 18.76
CA ASP A 12 -16.07 31.21 19.71
C ASP A 12 -15.79 30.51 21.05
N ILE A 13 -16.70 29.63 21.49
CA ILE A 13 -16.48 28.77 22.67
C ILE A 13 -15.35 27.77 22.39
N VAL A 14 -15.36 27.10 21.23
CA VAL A 14 -14.32 26.13 20.86
C VAL A 14 -12.95 26.81 20.76
N LYS A 15 -12.86 28.01 20.17
CA LYS A 15 -11.61 28.77 20.12
C LYS A 15 -11.12 29.14 21.51
N LEU A 16 -12.01 29.63 22.38
CA LEU A 16 -11.66 29.95 23.75
C LEU A 16 -11.17 28.72 24.52
N ASP A 17 -11.86 27.59 24.38
CA ASP A 17 -11.47 26.32 25.02
C ASP A 17 -10.13 25.80 24.49
N LEU A 18 -9.87 25.96 23.19
CA LEU A 18 -8.59 25.61 22.57
C LEU A 18 -7.45 26.52 23.06
N ASP A 19 -7.70 27.82 23.21
CA ASP A 19 -6.73 28.76 23.79
C ASP A 19 -6.39 28.39 25.25
N ILE A 20 -7.41 28.06 26.05
CA ILE A 20 -7.24 27.57 27.43
C ILE A 20 -6.41 26.28 27.45
N LEU A 21 -6.72 25.32 26.56
CA LEU A 21 -5.98 24.06 26.43
C LEU A 21 -4.51 24.30 26.06
N ALA A 22 -4.23 25.23 25.15
CA ALA A 22 -2.87 25.60 24.75
C ALA A 22 -2.08 26.20 25.92
N ASP A 23 -2.70 27.07 26.71
CA ASP A 23 -2.09 27.67 27.89
C ASP A 23 -1.81 26.64 29.00
N LEU A 24 -2.76 25.71 29.23
CA LEU A 24 -2.57 24.60 30.17
C LEU A 24 -1.45 23.65 29.72
N ALA A 25 -1.37 23.33 28.42
CA ALA A 25 -0.30 22.52 27.87
C ALA A 25 1.07 23.19 28.03
N ALA A 26 1.16 24.49 27.75
CA ALA A 26 2.38 25.27 27.94
C ALA A 26 2.80 25.35 29.43
N LEU A 27 1.84 25.46 30.35
CA LEU A 27 2.11 25.45 31.79
C LEU A 27 2.58 24.06 32.27
N ALA A 28 1.97 22.98 31.75
CA ALA A 28 2.32 21.61 32.10
C ALA A 28 3.74 21.25 31.63
N GLU A 29 4.12 21.60 30.40
CA GLU A 29 5.50 21.40 29.90
C GLU A 29 6.55 22.16 30.73
N ARG A 30 6.22 23.35 31.25
CA ARG A 30 7.13 24.14 32.09
C ARG A 30 7.30 23.60 33.51
N ARG A 31 6.29 22.95 34.07
CA ARG A 31 6.27 22.51 35.48
C ARG A 31 6.59 21.04 35.67
N VAL A 32 6.45 20.23 34.62
CA VAL A 32 6.52 18.77 34.72
C VAL A 32 7.53 18.22 33.72
N GLU A 33 8.70 17.86 34.22
CA GLU A 33 9.89 17.49 33.43
C GLU A 33 9.65 16.26 32.52
N TRP A 34 8.75 15.36 32.90
CA TRP A 34 8.35 14.22 32.08
C TRP A 34 7.37 14.59 30.96
N VAL A 35 6.56 15.65 31.11
CA VAL A 35 5.59 16.13 30.11
C VAL A 35 6.29 16.87 28.96
N ALA A 36 7.39 17.58 29.24
CA ALA A 36 8.22 18.23 28.23
C ALA A 36 8.76 17.27 27.16
N ARG A 37 8.86 15.97 27.47
CA ARG A 37 9.29 14.93 26.51
C ARG A 37 8.20 14.51 25.52
N TYR A 38 6.94 14.84 25.78
CA TYR A 38 5.79 14.43 24.98
C TYR A 38 5.31 15.47 23.95
N ARG A 39 5.98 16.64 23.84
CA ARG A 39 5.62 17.72 22.90
C ARG A 39 4.12 18.04 22.93
N LEU A 40 3.55 18.11 24.13
CA LEU A 40 2.12 18.27 24.38
C LEU A 40 1.55 19.50 23.68
N ARG A 41 2.34 20.58 23.59
CA ARG A 41 1.94 21.80 22.89
C ARG A 41 1.71 21.60 21.40
N GLU A 42 2.52 20.75 20.77
CA GLU A 42 2.37 20.45 19.34
C GLU A 42 1.16 19.56 19.10
N MET A 43 0.91 18.60 19.98
CA MET A 43 -0.30 17.76 19.94
C MET A 43 -1.57 18.60 20.08
N VAL A 44 -1.58 19.59 20.99
CA VAL A 44 -2.71 20.51 21.12
C VAL A 44 -2.85 21.40 19.88
N ALA A 45 -1.75 21.89 19.30
CA ALA A 45 -1.81 22.68 18.07
C ALA A 45 -2.38 21.89 16.88
N GLU A 46 -1.94 20.65 16.68
CA GLU A 46 -2.50 19.75 15.66
C GLU A 46 -3.99 19.46 15.90
N PHE A 47 -4.37 19.24 17.16
CA PHE A 47 -5.77 19.03 17.53
C PHE A 47 -6.64 20.27 17.26
N SER A 48 -6.16 21.46 17.62
CA SER A 48 -6.82 22.74 17.33
C SER A 48 -7.00 22.95 15.83
N GLU A 49 -5.96 22.69 15.05
CA GLU A 49 -6.03 22.82 13.59
C GLU A 49 -7.02 21.82 12.98
N SER A 50 -7.03 20.58 13.47
CA SER A 50 -8.00 19.55 13.03
C SER A 50 -9.44 19.96 13.34
N LEU A 51 -9.72 20.43 14.57
CA LEU A 51 -11.07 20.85 14.95
C LEU A 51 -11.54 22.07 14.17
N LEU A 52 -10.67 23.04 13.90
CA LEU A 52 -11.02 24.22 13.10
C LEU A 52 -11.31 23.84 11.65
N HIS A 53 -10.61 22.85 11.09
CA HIS A 53 -10.93 22.30 9.78
C HIS A 53 -12.30 21.59 9.76
N GLU A 54 -12.68 20.89 10.82
CA GLU A 54 -14.02 20.28 10.94
C GLU A 54 -15.16 21.30 10.98
N LEU A 55 -14.88 22.55 11.37
CA LEU A 55 -15.87 23.64 11.43
C LEU A 55 -16.06 24.38 10.10
N ASP A 56 -15.27 24.08 9.05
CA ASP A 56 -15.40 24.70 7.73
C ASP A 56 -16.31 23.90 6.79
N TYR A 57 -17.57 24.31 6.70
CA TYR A 57 -18.56 23.70 5.81
C TYR A 57 -18.26 23.86 4.31
N THR A 58 -17.30 24.71 3.90
CA THR A 58 -16.88 24.73 2.50
C THR A 58 -16.15 23.43 2.10
N LEU A 59 -15.53 22.73 3.07
CA LEU A 59 -14.93 21.42 2.83
C LEU A 59 -16.00 20.37 2.55
N GLU A 60 -17.07 20.36 3.34
CA GLU A 60 -18.23 19.49 3.11
C GLU A 60 -18.85 19.75 1.73
N GLY A 61 -19.04 21.02 1.34
CA GLY A 61 -19.52 21.37 0.00
C GLY A 61 -18.60 20.88 -1.13
N LYS A 62 -17.27 20.95 -0.95
CA LYS A 62 -16.30 20.44 -1.94
C LYS A 62 -16.36 18.92 -2.05
N ASN A 63 -16.54 18.22 -0.92
CA ASN A 63 -16.72 16.77 -0.89
C ASN A 63 -17.98 16.37 -1.64
N ALA A 64 -19.09 17.09 -1.44
CA ALA A 64 -20.35 16.88 -2.15
C ALA A 64 -20.16 17.03 -3.68
N ASP A 65 -19.53 18.11 -4.15
CA ASP A 65 -19.26 18.32 -5.57
C ASP A 65 -18.36 17.23 -6.17
N HIS A 66 -17.35 16.78 -5.42
CA HIS A 66 -16.45 15.72 -5.86
C HIS A 66 -17.20 14.39 -5.99
N ILE A 67 -18.05 14.03 -5.03
CA ILE A 67 -18.88 12.82 -5.10
C ILE A 67 -19.94 12.94 -6.20
N ALA A 68 -20.55 14.11 -6.39
CA ALA A 68 -21.49 14.37 -7.48
C ALA A 68 -20.85 14.10 -8.85
N ALA A 69 -19.57 14.45 -9.03
CA ALA A 69 -18.85 14.22 -10.27
C ALA A 69 -18.74 12.72 -10.63
N GLN A 70 -18.72 11.83 -9.64
CA GLN A 70 -18.60 10.38 -9.82
C GLN A 70 -19.90 9.75 -10.35
N PHE A 71 -21.04 10.41 -10.17
CA PHE A 71 -22.37 9.89 -10.51
C PHE A 71 -23.03 10.58 -11.71
N LYS A 72 -22.34 11.46 -12.45
CA LYS A 72 -22.90 12.20 -13.62
C LYS A 72 -23.57 11.32 -14.69
N ARG A 73 -23.23 10.04 -14.77
CA ARG A 73 -23.78 9.07 -15.75
C ARG A 73 -24.75 8.07 -15.15
N ARG A 74 -25.12 8.24 -13.87
CA ARG A 74 -26.00 7.34 -13.13
C ARG A 74 -27.17 8.15 -12.60
N SER A 75 -28.37 7.81 -13.05
CA SER A 75 -29.59 8.46 -12.60
C SER A 75 -30.12 7.87 -11.29
N ASP A 76 -29.56 6.77 -10.80
CA ASP A 76 -30.06 6.10 -9.60
C ASP A 76 -29.45 6.63 -8.29
N ILE A 77 -28.46 7.51 -8.38
CA ILE A 77 -27.84 8.23 -7.28
C ILE A 77 -27.98 9.73 -7.52
N HIS A 78 -28.52 10.45 -6.54
CA HIS A 78 -28.65 11.90 -6.53
C HIS A 78 -27.69 12.50 -5.52
N ILE A 79 -27.02 13.59 -5.89
CA ILE A 79 -26.19 14.36 -4.96
C ILE A 79 -26.71 15.81 -5.03
N PRO A 80 -27.21 16.38 -3.92
CA PRO A 80 -27.76 17.72 -3.90
C PRO A 80 -26.76 18.74 -4.44
N LYS A 81 -27.19 19.60 -5.36
CA LYS A 81 -26.34 20.68 -5.85
C LYS A 81 -25.98 21.64 -4.71
N VAL A 82 -24.70 21.95 -4.56
CA VAL A 82 -24.22 23.01 -3.65
C VAL A 82 -24.44 24.38 -4.30
N TYR A 83 -25.03 25.31 -3.56
CA TYR A 83 -25.19 26.70 -4.00
C TYR A 83 -24.09 27.57 -3.40
N TRP A 84 -22.93 27.59 -4.08
CA TRP A 84 -21.72 28.28 -3.61
C TRP A 84 -21.90 29.78 -3.32
N GLU A 85 -22.83 30.45 -4.02
CA GLU A 85 -23.18 31.86 -3.80
C GLU A 85 -23.77 32.12 -2.40
N TYR A 86 -24.30 31.07 -1.76
CA TYR A 86 -24.91 31.11 -0.43
C TYR A 86 -24.18 30.20 0.58
N THR A 87 -23.02 29.66 0.20
CA THR A 87 -22.21 28.80 1.08
C THR A 87 -21.05 29.60 1.65
N THR A 88 -20.83 29.47 2.94
CA THR A 88 -19.72 30.07 3.69
C THR A 88 -19.10 28.99 4.57
N PRO A 89 -17.95 29.23 5.23
CA PRO A 89 -17.42 28.29 6.22
C PRO A 89 -18.40 27.91 7.32
N LYS A 90 -19.40 28.77 7.64
CA LYS A 90 -20.35 28.55 8.74
C LYS A 90 -21.74 28.09 8.29
N VAL A 91 -22.03 28.14 7.00
CA VAL A 91 -23.34 27.79 6.43
C VAL A 91 -23.15 27.03 5.13
N LEU A 92 -23.66 25.79 5.07
CA LEU A 92 -23.75 25.03 3.83
C LEU A 92 -25.15 25.16 3.24
N THR A 93 -25.23 25.66 2.01
CA THR A 93 -26.49 25.79 1.28
C THR A 93 -26.52 24.80 0.11
N MET A 94 -27.50 23.91 0.10
CA MET A 94 -27.67 22.89 -0.95
C MET A 94 -29.11 22.74 -1.41
N GLU A 95 -29.29 22.00 -2.50
CA GLU A 95 -30.59 21.62 -3.04
C GLU A 95 -31.45 20.91 -1.99
N TYR A 96 -32.75 21.25 -1.97
CA TYR A 96 -33.70 20.54 -1.13
C TYR A 96 -34.04 19.19 -1.76
N VAL A 97 -33.89 18.13 -0.97
CA VAL A 97 -34.29 16.79 -1.38
C VAL A 97 -35.46 16.33 -0.51
N GLU A 98 -36.56 16.00 -1.17
CA GLU A 98 -37.76 15.46 -0.53
C GLU A 98 -37.79 13.94 -0.70
N GLY A 99 -38.01 13.20 0.39
CA GLY A 99 -38.08 11.75 0.34
C GLY A 99 -38.11 11.13 1.74
N ILE A 100 -37.87 9.82 1.82
CA ILE A 100 -37.88 9.07 3.08
C ILE A 100 -36.45 8.71 3.47
N ASN A 101 -36.04 9.00 4.70
CA ASN A 101 -34.73 8.57 5.21
C ASN A 101 -34.59 7.04 5.17
N LEU A 102 -33.40 6.55 4.80
CA LEU A 102 -33.10 5.14 4.62
C LEU A 102 -33.32 4.31 5.90
N ASN A 103 -33.17 4.92 7.07
CA ASN A 103 -33.44 4.28 8.35
C ASN A 103 -34.94 4.00 8.62
N GLN A 104 -35.87 4.64 7.90
CA GLN A 104 -37.33 4.47 8.06
C GLN A 104 -37.87 3.32 7.20
N THR A 105 -37.34 2.10 7.43
CA THR A 105 -37.66 0.92 6.59
C THR A 105 -39.14 0.54 6.55
N ALA A 106 -39.90 0.80 7.62
CA ALA A 106 -41.33 0.54 7.65
C ALA A 106 -42.11 1.47 6.70
N GLU A 107 -41.76 2.76 6.68
CA GLU A 107 -42.36 3.75 5.79
C GLU A 107 -41.99 3.46 4.32
N LEU A 108 -40.73 3.10 4.07
CA LEU A 108 -40.26 2.70 2.75
C LEU A 108 -41.08 1.53 2.20
N ARG A 109 -41.30 0.47 3.00
CA ARG A 109 -42.15 -0.66 2.60
C ARG A 109 -43.60 -0.23 2.38
N ALA A 110 -44.15 0.64 3.24
CA ALA A 110 -45.52 1.12 3.11
C ALA A 110 -45.75 1.92 1.81
N LYS A 111 -44.73 2.65 1.33
CA LYS A 111 -44.74 3.32 0.02
C LYS A 111 -44.43 2.40 -1.17
N GLY A 112 -44.24 1.10 -0.94
CA GLY A 112 -44.00 0.11 -2.00
C GLY A 112 -42.55 0.08 -2.50
N HIS A 113 -41.58 0.61 -1.75
CA HIS A 113 -40.18 0.50 -2.12
C HIS A 113 -39.62 -0.91 -1.85
N GLU A 114 -38.93 -1.46 -2.84
CA GLU A 114 -38.19 -2.71 -2.73
C GLU A 114 -36.85 -2.50 -2.00
N LEU A 115 -36.81 -2.85 -0.70
CA LEU A 115 -35.62 -2.64 0.14
C LEU A 115 -34.37 -3.38 -0.36
N GLY A 116 -34.54 -4.54 -1.01
CA GLY A 116 -33.44 -5.27 -1.64
C GLY A 116 -32.76 -4.43 -2.71
N SER A 117 -33.55 -3.85 -3.62
CA SER A 117 -33.03 -2.99 -4.70
C SER A 117 -32.39 -1.70 -4.17
N ILE A 118 -32.95 -1.12 -3.10
CA ILE A 118 -32.35 0.02 -2.40
C ILE A 118 -30.99 -0.35 -1.79
N SER A 119 -30.90 -1.50 -1.12
CA SER A 119 -29.67 -2.00 -0.52
C SER A 119 -28.60 -2.24 -1.59
N GLU A 120 -28.96 -2.88 -2.70
CA GLU A 120 -28.06 -3.10 -3.83
C GLU A 120 -27.53 -1.79 -4.42
N ARG A 121 -28.42 -0.80 -4.64
CA ARG A 121 -28.03 0.52 -5.13
C ARG A 121 -27.06 1.22 -4.18
N PHE A 122 -27.34 1.17 -2.88
CA PHE A 122 -26.50 1.75 -1.84
C PHE A 122 -25.11 1.11 -1.82
N VAL A 123 -25.04 -0.22 -1.73
CA VAL A 123 -23.76 -0.96 -1.70
C VAL A 123 -22.97 -0.72 -2.99
N HIS A 124 -23.61 -0.78 -4.15
CA HIS A 124 -22.94 -0.52 -5.42
C HIS A 124 -22.42 0.92 -5.52
N ALA A 125 -23.17 1.92 -5.05
CA ALA A 125 -22.71 3.31 -5.02
C ALA A 125 -21.45 3.44 -4.17
N MET A 126 -21.46 2.91 -2.94
CA MET A 126 -20.32 2.99 -2.03
C MET A 126 -19.09 2.24 -2.56
N LEU A 127 -19.26 1.01 -3.06
CA LEU A 127 -18.16 0.24 -3.66
C LEU A 127 -17.59 0.94 -4.90
N HIS A 128 -18.41 1.63 -5.68
CA HIS A 128 -17.93 2.44 -6.80
C HIS A 128 -17.02 3.58 -6.34
N GLN A 129 -17.45 4.35 -5.34
CA GLN A 129 -16.65 5.44 -4.76
C GLN A 129 -15.29 4.92 -4.23
N ILE A 130 -15.31 3.82 -3.48
CA ILE A 130 -14.12 3.23 -2.85
C ILE A 130 -13.17 2.62 -3.89
N LEU A 131 -13.69 1.73 -4.74
CA LEU A 131 -12.85 0.84 -5.56
C LEU A 131 -12.52 1.42 -6.93
N ILE A 132 -13.38 2.27 -7.50
CA ILE A 132 -13.16 2.85 -8.82
C ILE A 132 -12.54 4.23 -8.68
N GLU A 133 -13.24 5.12 -7.98
CA GLU A 133 -12.86 6.53 -7.87
C GLU A 133 -11.73 6.74 -6.85
N GLY A 134 -11.73 5.99 -5.75
CA GLY A 134 -10.77 6.16 -4.65
C GLY A 134 -11.04 7.40 -3.80
N PHE A 135 -12.20 8.04 -3.96
CA PHE A 135 -12.67 9.12 -3.09
C PHE A 135 -14.09 8.76 -2.68
N PHE A 136 -14.32 8.58 -1.38
CA PHE A 136 -15.55 7.98 -0.87
C PHE A 136 -16.12 8.74 0.32
N HIS A 137 -17.44 8.72 0.44
CA HIS A 137 -18.13 9.17 1.64
C HIS A 137 -17.80 8.22 2.81
N ALA A 138 -17.16 8.75 3.85
CA ALA A 138 -16.62 7.95 4.94
C ALA A 138 -17.60 7.69 6.10
N ASP A 139 -18.82 8.22 6.02
CA ASP A 139 -19.86 7.97 7.03
C ASP A 139 -21.28 7.98 6.44
N PRO A 140 -21.62 7.02 5.56
CA PRO A 140 -22.91 6.95 4.88
C PRO A 140 -24.01 6.41 5.81
N HIS A 141 -24.15 7.02 6.99
CA HIS A 141 -25.14 6.65 7.98
C HIS A 141 -26.54 6.72 7.36
N PRO A 142 -27.47 5.78 7.64
CA PRO A 142 -28.78 5.72 6.98
C PRO A 142 -29.69 6.93 7.30
N GLY A 143 -29.31 7.79 8.24
CA GLY A 143 -29.96 9.09 8.46
C GLY A 143 -29.55 10.18 7.45
N ASN A 144 -28.44 9.97 6.75
CA ASN A 144 -27.87 10.89 5.75
C ASN A 144 -28.15 10.44 4.31
N VAL A 145 -29.01 9.44 4.15
CA VAL A 145 -29.42 8.90 2.86
C VAL A 145 -30.93 8.95 2.75
N ILE A 146 -31.42 9.65 1.74
CA ILE A 146 -32.85 9.84 1.47
C ILE A 146 -33.22 9.00 0.24
N VAL A 147 -34.30 8.25 0.33
CA VAL A 147 -34.90 7.52 -0.78
C VAL A 147 -35.96 8.41 -1.42
N LEU A 148 -35.76 8.71 -2.70
CA LEU A 148 -36.70 9.45 -3.55
C LEU A 148 -37.83 8.53 -4.04
N ASP A 149 -38.94 9.10 -4.54
CA ASP A 149 -40.13 8.35 -4.95
C ASP A 149 -39.85 7.23 -5.98
N GLN A 150 -38.86 7.40 -6.85
CA GLN A 150 -38.47 6.37 -7.85
C GLN A 150 -37.44 5.35 -7.32
N GLY A 151 -37.14 5.36 -6.01
CA GLY A 151 -36.15 4.49 -5.38
C GLY A 151 -34.70 4.91 -5.65
N GLN A 152 -34.48 6.12 -6.17
CA GLN A 152 -33.15 6.75 -6.26
C GLN A 152 -32.65 7.11 -4.86
N LEU A 153 -31.33 7.10 -4.66
CA LEU A 153 -30.72 7.42 -3.37
C LEU A 153 -30.06 8.79 -3.42
N ALA A 154 -30.44 9.67 -2.51
CA ALA A 154 -29.83 10.97 -2.32
C ALA A 154 -28.96 10.97 -1.06
N PHE A 155 -27.67 11.27 -1.20
CA PHE A 155 -26.77 11.46 -0.07
C PHE A 155 -26.76 12.95 0.30
N VAL A 156 -26.93 13.29 1.58
CA VAL A 156 -27.11 14.70 2.01
C VAL A 156 -26.07 15.19 3.01
N ASP A 157 -25.20 14.32 3.50
CA ASP A 157 -24.12 14.66 4.42
C ASP A 157 -22.79 14.26 3.81
N PHE A 158 -21.84 15.19 3.75
CA PHE A 158 -20.52 14.94 3.18
C PHE A 158 -19.39 15.40 4.11
N GLY A 159 -19.70 15.54 5.41
CA GLY A 159 -18.75 16.03 6.42
C GLY A 159 -17.54 15.12 6.57
N MET A 160 -17.69 13.82 6.28
CA MET A 160 -16.60 12.85 6.27
C MET A 160 -16.42 12.23 4.89
N ALA A 161 -15.21 12.38 4.33
CA ALA A 161 -14.79 11.73 3.10
C ALA A 161 -13.36 11.17 3.27
N GLY A 162 -13.11 10.01 2.67
CA GLY A 162 -11.79 9.37 2.65
C GLY A 162 -11.20 9.33 1.24
N ARG A 163 -9.87 9.25 1.15
CA ARG A 163 -9.14 9.15 -0.12
C ARG A 163 -8.18 7.96 -0.11
N LEU A 164 -8.23 7.17 -1.16
CA LEU A 164 -7.27 6.10 -1.44
C LEU A 164 -6.36 6.55 -2.56
N ASP A 165 -5.06 6.66 -2.26
CA ASP A 165 -4.06 6.86 -3.30
C ASP A 165 -4.00 5.65 -4.26
N PRO A 166 -3.33 5.78 -5.42
CA PRO A 166 -3.25 4.69 -6.39
C PRO A 166 -2.61 3.39 -5.88
N GLU A 167 -1.68 3.47 -4.92
CA GLU A 167 -1.00 2.32 -4.33
C GLU A 167 -1.92 1.61 -3.34
N MET A 168 -2.56 2.36 -2.46
CA MET A 168 -3.54 1.87 -1.49
C MET A 168 -4.73 1.22 -2.20
N LYS A 169 -5.24 1.85 -3.26
CA LYS A 169 -6.28 1.27 -4.12
C LYS A 169 -5.82 -0.04 -4.75
N TYR A 170 -4.56 -0.12 -5.18
CA TYR A 170 -3.99 -1.33 -5.77
C TYR A 170 -3.86 -2.48 -4.75
N HIS A 171 -3.48 -2.18 -3.51
CA HIS A 171 -3.38 -3.19 -2.46
C HIS A 171 -4.76 -3.65 -1.97
N LEU A 172 -5.72 -2.73 -1.81
CA LEU A 172 -7.12 -3.07 -1.52
C LEU A 172 -7.73 -3.95 -2.63
N SER A 173 -7.46 -3.61 -3.88
CA SER A 173 -7.87 -4.44 -5.03
C SER A 173 -7.25 -5.84 -4.95
N SER A 174 -5.97 -5.93 -4.59
CA SER A 174 -5.27 -7.23 -4.45
C SER A 174 -5.84 -8.06 -3.29
N LEU A 175 -6.24 -7.41 -2.19
CA LEU A 175 -6.92 -8.04 -1.07
C LEU A 175 -8.27 -8.62 -1.49
N LEU A 176 -9.11 -7.83 -2.19
CA LEU A 176 -10.39 -8.32 -2.71
C LEU A 176 -10.24 -9.50 -3.65
N ILE A 177 -9.27 -9.45 -4.58
CA ILE A 177 -9.00 -10.56 -5.50
C ILE A 177 -8.56 -11.81 -4.73
N ALA A 178 -7.73 -11.64 -3.71
CA ALA A 178 -7.26 -12.75 -2.89
C ALA A 178 -8.39 -13.36 -2.05
N LEU A 179 -9.28 -12.53 -1.49
CA LEU A 179 -10.50 -12.95 -0.81
C LEU A 179 -11.39 -13.77 -1.75
N MET A 180 -11.70 -13.26 -2.93
CA MET A 180 -12.52 -13.96 -3.93
C MET A 180 -11.92 -15.32 -4.34
N ARG A 181 -10.59 -15.42 -4.44
CA ARG A 181 -9.88 -16.65 -4.80
C ARG A 181 -9.65 -17.59 -3.61
N LYS A 182 -10.10 -17.23 -2.41
CA LYS A 182 -9.80 -17.93 -1.15
C LYS A 182 -8.30 -18.20 -0.99
N ASN A 183 -7.47 -17.25 -1.44
CA ASN A 183 -6.03 -17.37 -1.45
C ASN A 183 -5.45 -16.71 -0.18
N SER A 184 -5.31 -17.50 0.88
CA SER A 184 -4.77 -17.05 2.17
C SER A 184 -3.43 -16.34 2.05
N ASP A 185 -2.50 -16.87 1.25
CA ASP A 185 -1.19 -16.21 1.04
C ASP A 185 -1.33 -14.89 0.29
N GLY A 186 -2.28 -14.81 -0.64
CA GLY A 186 -2.63 -13.58 -1.35
C GLY A 186 -3.20 -12.52 -0.41
N ILE A 187 -4.06 -12.93 0.53
CA ILE A 187 -4.63 -12.07 1.56
C ILE A 187 -3.50 -11.54 2.41
N ILE A 188 -2.67 -12.40 3.00
CA ILE A 188 -1.54 -12.00 3.85
C ILE A 188 -0.61 -11.02 3.12
N ARG A 189 -0.22 -11.31 1.88
CA ARG A 189 0.63 -10.39 1.09
C ARG A 189 -0.02 -9.05 0.82
N ALA A 190 -1.34 -9.02 0.56
CA ALA A 190 -2.05 -7.77 0.33
C ALA A 190 -2.16 -6.95 1.63
N LEU A 191 -2.41 -7.62 2.76
CA LEU A 191 -2.46 -7.00 4.08
C LEU A 191 -1.10 -6.40 4.47
N LEU A 192 0.01 -7.13 4.27
CA LEU A 192 1.36 -6.63 4.52
C LEU A 192 1.70 -5.40 3.65
N ARG A 193 1.20 -5.37 2.42
CA ARG A 193 1.47 -4.29 1.46
C ARG A 193 0.59 -3.05 1.64
N LEU A 194 -0.50 -3.12 2.38
CA LEU A 194 -1.28 -1.94 2.78
C LEU A 194 -0.51 -1.02 3.77
N GLY A 195 0.82 -1.13 3.82
CA GLY A 195 1.68 -0.25 4.61
C GLY A 195 1.66 -0.56 6.10
N LEU A 196 1.19 -1.74 6.50
CA LEU A 196 1.01 -2.08 7.90
C LEU A 196 2.25 -2.70 8.56
N VAL A 197 3.49 -2.44 8.12
CA VAL A 197 4.67 -2.98 8.83
C VAL A 197 5.83 -1.99 8.74
N SER A 198 6.21 -1.39 9.87
CA SER A 198 7.50 -0.70 10.03
C SER A 198 8.64 -1.74 10.09
N GLU A 199 9.85 -1.38 9.66
CA GLU A 199 11.05 -2.23 9.78
C GLU A 199 11.35 -2.67 11.23
N GLU A 200 10.75 -2.01 12.23
CA GLU A 200 10.93 -2.26 13.67
C GLU A 200 9.96 -3.30 14.26
N VAL A 201 9.01 -3.84 13.48
CA VAL A 201 7.99 -4.77 14.00
C VAL A 201 8.56 -6.19 14.15
N ASP A 202 8.27 -6.86 15.28
CA ASP A 202 8.54 -8.29 15.44
C ASP A 202 7.67 -9.13 14.49
N ILE A 203 8.21 -9.36 13.30
CA ILE A 203 7.58 -10.12 12.20
C ILE A 203 7.09 -11.49 12.67
N ARG A 204 7.72 -12.12 13.68
CA ARG A 204 7.31 -13.44 14.15
C ARG A 204 6.00 -13.37 14.92
N THR A 205 5.85 -12.37 15.79
CA THR A 205 4.64 -12.18 16.60
C THR A 205 3.50 -11.66 15.73
N LEU A 206 3.77 -10.73 14.81
CA LEU A 206 2.79 -10.29 13.80
C LEU A 206 2.29 -11.47 12.96
N ARG A 207 3.19 -12.34 12.50
CA ARG A 207 2.81 -13.53 11.71
C ARG A 207 1.89 -14.46 12.49
N LYS A 208 2.15 -14.67 13.79
CA LYS A 208 1.30 -15.50 14.65
C LYS A 208 -0.11 -14.93 14.81
N ASP A 209 -0.25 -13.62 14.99
CA ASP A 209 -1.55 -12.95 15.09
C ASP A 209 -2.31 -12.99 13.74
N LEU A 210 -1.59 -12.83 12.63
CA LEU A 210 -2.16 -12.99 11.27
C LEU A 210 -2.55 -14.45 10.98
N ASP A 211 -1.81 -15.44 11.49
CA ASP A 211 -2.15 -16.85 11.39
C ASP A 211 -3.41 -17.19 12.19
N GLN A 212 -3.58 -16.60 13.37
CA GLN A 212 -4.80 -16.75 14.17
C GLN A 212 -6.01 -16.11 13.48
N LEU A 213 -5.83 -14.92 12.90
CA LEU A 213 -6.86 -14.29 12.07
C LEU A 213 -7.20 -15.16 10.86
N ARG A 214 -6.20 -15.69 10.16
CA ARG A 214 -6.39 -16.65 9.07
C ARG A 214 -7.24 -17.84 9.52
N ASP A 215 -6.91 -18.47 10.64
CA ASP A 215 -7.59 -19.68 11.11
C ASP A 215 -9.06 -19.40 11.47
N GLN A 216 -9.37 -18.20 11.97
CA GLN A 216 -10.74 -17.73 12.21
C GLN A 216 -11.56 -17.60 10.92
N TYR A 217 -10.94 -17.20 9.80
CA TYR A 217 -11.62 -17.07 8.51
C TYR A 217 -11.46 -18.31 7.61
N TYR A 218 -10.58 -19.25 7.93
CA TYR A 218 -10.24 -20.40 7.08
C TYR A 218 -11.40 -21.40 6.92
N ASN A 219 -12.15 -21.65 8.00
CA ASN A 219 -13.27 -22.61 8.03
C ASN A 219 -14.65 -21.95 7.86
N VAL A 220 -14.70 -20.62 7.78
CA VAL A 220 -15.96 -19.90 7.59
C VAL A 220 -16.30 -19.92 6.10
N PRO A 221 -17.50 -20.40 5.69
CA PRO A 221 -17.94 -20.26 4.31
C PRO A 221 -17.80 -18.79 3.88
N PHE A 222 -17.19 -18.56 2.72
CA PHE A 222 -16.92 -17.20 2.23
C PHE A 222 -18.16 -16.30 2.20
N SER A 223 -19.35 -16.90 2.03
CA SER A 223 -20.66 -16.27 2.11
C SER A 223 -21.08 -15.79 3.51
N GLN A 224 -20.29 -16.07 4.55
CA GLN A 224 -20.53 -15.67 5.94
C GLN A 224 -19.43 -14.73 6.45
N VAL A 225 -18.48 -14.35 5.59
CA VAL A 225 -17.39 -13.45 5.96
C VAL A 225 -17.88 -12.01 5.94
N SER A 226 -17.86 -11.38 7.11
CA SER A 226 -18.05 -9.93 7.24
C SER A 226 -16.78 -9.21 6.81
N LEU A 227 -16.87 -8.47 5.69
CA LEU A 227 -15.74 -7.72 5.14
C LEU A 227 -15.34 -6.56 6.08
N GLY A 228 -16.32 -5.88 6.67
CA GLY A 228 -16.07 -4.79 7.63
C GLY A 228 -15.37 -5.29 8.89
N LYS A 229 -15.84 -6.40 9.46
CA LYS A 229 -15.23 -7.01 10.66
C LYS A 229 -13.81 -7.50 10.39
N ALA A 230 -13.56 -8.17 9.27
CA ALA A 230 -12.23 -8.66 8.92
C ALA A 230 -11.19 -7.52 8.80
N ILE A 231 -11.58 -6.40 8.19
CA ILE A 231 -10.72 -5.22 8.06
C ILE A 231 -10.48 -4.53 9.41
N ASN A 232 -11.50 -4.45 10.28
CA ASN A 232 -11.31 -3.86 11.61
C ASN A 232 -10.47 -4.73 12.54
N GLU A 233 -10.63 -6.06 12.49
CA GLU A 233 -9.77 -6.99 13.24
C GLU A 233 -8.31 -6.88 12.76
N LEU A 234 -8.09 -6.72 11.46
CA LEU A 234 -6.76 -6.42 10.91
C LEU A 234 -6.18 -5.14 11.49
N PHE A 235 -6.94 -4.03 11.48
CA PHE A 235 -6.47 -2.77 12.05
C PHE A 235 -6.20 -2.86 13.54
N THR A 236 -6.97 -3.69 14.26
CA THR A 236 -6.72 -3.97 15.68
C THR A 236 -5.39 -4.70 15.87
N VAL A 237 -5.08 -5.69 15.03
CA VAL A 237 -3.78 -6.38 15.04
C VAL A 237 -2.67 -5.40 14.69
N ALA A 238 -2.84 -4.57 13.65
CA ALA A 238 -1.83 -3.58 13.26
C ALA A 238 -1.54 -2.58 14.40
N ASN A 239 -2.58 -2.03 15.02
CA ASN A 239 -2.42 -1.10 16.15
C ASN A 239 -1.70 -1.76 17.36
N ARG A 240 -1.96 -3.04 17.64
CA ARG A 240 -1.26 -3.78 18.70
C ARG A 240 0.25 -3.87 18.46
N HIS A 241 0.66 -3.97 17.21
CA HIS A 241 2.07 -4.03 16.80
C HIS A 241 2.67 -2.64 16.51
N HIS A 242 2.02 -1.56 16.98
CA HIS A 242 2.46 -0.17 16.81
C HIS A 242 2.66 0.25 15.35
N ILE A 243 1.92 -0.39 14.46
CA ILE A 243 1.91 -0.03 13.06
C ILE A 243 1.04 1.21 12.88
N LEU A 244 1.62 2.25 12.30
CA LEU A 244 0.88 3.46 11.93
C LEU A 244 -0.09 3.13 10.79
N ILE A 245 -1.39 3.24 11.09
CA ILE A 245 -2.45 3.07 10.11
C ILE A 245 -2.82 4.46 9.59
N PRO A 246 -2.75 4.71 8.27
CA PRO A 246 -3.25 5.95 7.68
C PRO A 246 -4.72 6.18 8.04
N THR A 247 -5.08 7.42 8.38
CA THR A 247 -6.45 7.82 8.75
C THR A 247 -7.47 7.38 7.71
N ASP A 248 -7.15 7.50 6.42
CA ASP A 248 -8.01 7.07 5.30
C ASP A 248 -8.37 5.57 5.34
N LEU A 249 -7.45 4.71 5.82
CA LEU A 249 -7.73 3.28 5.99
C LEU A 249 -8.67 3.04 7.17
N THR A 250 -8.49 3.75 8.29
CA THR A 250 -9.42 3.68 9.42
C THR A 250 -10.83 4.12 9.02
N LEU A 251 -10.94 5.20 8.24
CA LEU A 251 -12.19 5.68 7.66
C LEU A 251 -12.82 4.64 6.72
N LEU A 252 -12.02 3.97 5.89
CA LEU A 252 -12.48 2.87 5.06
C LEU A 252 -13.08 1.73 5.90
N GLY A 253 -12.42 1.33 6.99
CA GLY A 253 -12.92 0.31 7.91
C GLY A 253 -14.28 0.68 8.52
N LYS A 254 -14.41 1.91 9.04
CA LYS A 254 -15.68 2.47 9.55
C LYS A 254 -16.76 2.43 8.47
N THR A 255 -16.44 2.88 7.26
CA THR A 255 -17.37 2.93 6.13
C THR A 255 -17.93 1.54 5.79
N LEU A 256 -17.06 0.54 5.70
CA LEU A 256 -17.46 -0.83 5.38
C LEU A 256 -18.36 -1.44 6.47
N LEU A 257 -18.09 -1.14 7.74
CA LEU A 257 -18.96 -1.57 8.85
C LEU A 257 -20.31 -0.88 8.82
N THR A 258 -20.35 0.44 8.58
CA THR A 258 -21.62 1.17 8.40
C THR A 258 -22.41 0.60 7.23
N MET A 259 -21.75 0.30 6.12
CA MET A 259 -22.39 -0.31 4.95
C MET A 259 -22.99 -1.68 5.27
N GLU A 260 -22.26 -2.51 6.01
CA GLU A 260 -22.72 -3.84 6.41
C GLU A 260 -23.94 -3.75 7.35
N GLY A 261 -23.90 -2.86 8.35
CA GLY A 261 -25.04 -2.65 9.25
C GLY A 261 -26.27 -2.09 8.55
N VAL A 262 -26.10 -1.23 7.53
CA VAL A 262 -27.20 -0.76 6.67
C VAL A 262 -27.76 -1.91 5.85
N THR A 263 -26.89 -2.71 5.25
CA THR A 263 -27.27 -3.85 4.39
C THR A 263 -28.02 -4.90 5.18
N GLU A 264 -27.54 -5.27 6.38
CA GLU A 264 -28.19 -6.24 7.27
C GLU A 264 -29.62 -5.84 7.63
N ARG A 265 -29.90 -4.54 7.78
CA ARG A 265 -31.24 -4.03 8.10
C ARG A 265 -32.18 -4.01 6.88
N LEU A 266 -31.65 -3.72 5.69
CA LEU A 266 -32.45 -3.56 4.47
C LEU A 266 -32.66 -4.87 3.72
N SER A 267 -31.62 -5.68 3.62
CA SER A 267 -31.60 -6.95 2.89
C SER A 267 -30.59 -7.92 3.54
N PRO A 268 -31.01 -8.71 4.54
CA PRO A 268 -30.13 -9.64 5.26
C PRO A 268 -29.45 -10.69 4.38
N GLU A 269 -30.07 -11.01 3.23
CA GLU A 269 -29.55 -11.99 2.27
C GLU A 269 -28.44 -11.40 1.38
N LEU A 270 -28.35 -10.06 1.29
CA LEU A 270 -27.37 -9.38 0.44
C LEU A 270 -26.00 -9.37 1.11
N ARG A 271 -24.99 -9.87 0.41
CA ARG A 271 -23.61 -9.94 0.90
C ARG A 271 -22.73 -8.94 0.19
N LEU A 272 -22.00 -8.11 0.95
CA LEU A 272 -21.11 -7.09 0.39
C LEU A 272 -20.04 -7.71 -0.53
N ILE A 273 -19.57 -8.91 -0.19
CA ILE A 273 -18.50 -9.57 -0.95
C ILE A 273 -18.95 -10.01 -2.35
N ASP A 274 -20.20 -10.45 -2.47
CA ASP A 274 -20.80 -10.84 -3.75
C ASP A 274 -21.00 -9.58 -4.64
N MET A 275 -21.36 -8.46 -4.03
CA MET A 275 -21.46 -7.16 -4.72
C MET A 275 -20.10 -6.58 -5.12
N ALA A 276 -19.02 -6.93 -4.41
CA ALA A 276 -17.66 -6.47 -4.71
C ALA A 276 -16.98 -7.27 -5.83
N GLU A 277 -17.41 -8.51 -6.12
CA GLU A 277 -16.88 -9.34 -7.19
C GLU A 277 -16.77 -8.63 -8.57
N PRO A 278 -17.83 -7.99 -9.11
CA PRO A 278 -17.75 -7.34 -10.42
C PRO A 278 -16.71 -6.21 -10.44
N PHE A 279 -16.58 -5.46 -9.35
CA PHE A 279 -15.54 -4.44 -9.20
C PHE A 279 -14.14 -5.09 -9.20
N GLY A 280 -13.95 -6.17 -8.44
CA GLY A 280 -12.69 -6.93 -8.45
C GLY A 280 -12.32 -7.41 -9.85
N ARG A 281 -13.28 -7.95 -10.63
CA ARG A 281 -13.05 -8.36 -12.03
C ARG A 281 -12.66 -7.20 -12.93
N ARG A 282 -13.31 -6.03 -12.77
CA ARG A 282 -12.97 -4.81 -13.52
C ARG A 282 -11.56 -4.33 -13.18
N LEU A 283 -11.20 -4.32 -11.89
CA LEU A 283 -9.88 -3.94 -11.42
C LEU A 283 -8.78 -4.87 -11.94
N ILE A 284 -9.03 -6.18 -12.03
CA ILE A 284 -8.11 -7.12 -12.69
C ILE A 284 -7.92 -6.75 -14.17
N LYS A 285 -9.01 -6.46 -14.89
CA LYS A 285 -8.94 -6.10 -16.31
C LYS A 285 -8.16 -4.80 -16.52
N GLU A 286 -8.39 -3.79 -15.69
CA GLU A 286 -7.64 -2.52 -15.73
C GLU A 286 -6.16 -2.73 -15.39
N ARG A 287 -5.84 -3.68 -14.50
CA ARG A 287 -4.46 -4.07 -14.16
C ARG A 287 -3.74 -4.81 -15.29
N LEU A 288 -4.46 -5.62 -16.07
CA LEU A 288 -3.91 -6.37 -17.21
C LEU A 288 -3.95 -5.57 -18.52
N ALA A 289 -4.60 -4.40 -18.53
CA ALA A 289 -4.69 -3.56 -19.71
C ALA A 289 -3.28 -3.08 -20.15
N PRO A 290 -2.92 -3.19 -21.44
CA PRO A 290 -1.60 -2.80 -21.94
C PRO A 290 -1.22 -1.34 -21.59
N LYS A 291 -2.23 -0.47 -21.56
CA LYS A 291 -2.08 0.96 -21.24
C LYS A 291 -1.61 1.21 -19.80
N SER A 292 -2.02 0.37 -18.83
CA SER A 292 -1.59 0.50 -17.43
C SER A 292 -0.20 -0.10 -17.22
N MET A 293 0.18 -1.14 -17.97
CA MET A 293 1.55 -1.68 -17.97
C MET A 293 2.58 -0.68 -18.50
N GLY A 294 2.28 0.01 -19.62
CA GLY A 294 3.18 1.04 -20.17
C GLY A 294 3.42 2.20 -19.20
N SER A 295 2.36 2.69 -18.54
CA SER A 295 2.48 3.76 -17.54
C SER A 295 3.28 3.35 -16.29
N ARG A 296 3.21 2.07 -15.89
CA ARG A 296 3.99 1.52 -14.77
C ARG A 296 5.45 1.34 -15.14
N LEU A 297 5.75 0.80 -16.32
CA LEU A 297 7.11 0.71 -16.82
C LEU A 297 7.76 2.10 -16.90
N ALA A 298 7.04 3.09 -17.42
CA ALA A 298 7.54 4.46 -17.47
C ALA A 298 7.82 5.02 -16.06
N ARG A 299 6.91 4.88 -15.10
CA ARG A 299 7.14 5.33 -13.72
C ARG A 299 8.32 4.61 -13.05
N ASN A 300 8.39 3.29 -13.16
CA ASN A 300 9.50 2.52 -12.59
C ASN A 300 10.84 2.86 -13.26
N LEU A 301 10.85 3.17 -14.57
CA LEU A 301 12.05 3.62 -15.26
C LEU A 301 12.48 5.03 -14.82
N ILE A 302 11.52 5.91 -14.53
CA ILE A 302 11.79 7.25 -13.97
C ILE A 302 12.32 7.11 -12.54
N GLU A 303 11.71 6.30 -11.68
CA GLU A 303 12.22 6.03 -10.33
C GLU A 303 13.62 5.40 -10.34
N LEU A 304 13.89 4.47 -11.26
CA LEU A 304 15.24 3.94 -11.45
C LEU A 304 16.21 5.04 -11.90
N ALA A 305 15.79 5.90 -12.84
CA ALA A 305 16.61 7.02 -13.30
C ALA A 305 16.91 8.01 -12.16
N ASP A 306 15.92 8.36 -11.35
CA ASP A 306 16.06 9.23 -10.17
C ASP A 306 17.00 8.61 -9.14
N THR A 307 16.88 7.29 -8.90
CA THR A 307 17.81 6.55 -8.03
C THR A 307 19.25 6.57 -8.56
N PHE A 308 19.43 6.45 -9.88
CA PHE A 308 20.75 6.58 -10.52
C PHE A 308 21.30 8.01 -10.45
N ILE A 309 20.43 9.03 -10.49
CA ILE A 309 20.80 10.44 -10.36
C ILE A 309 21.17 10.80 -8.90
N ASP A 310 20.55 10.17 -7.90
CA ASP A 310 20.83 10.40 -6.48
C ASP A 310 21.96 9.52 -5.90
N LEU A 311 22.37 8.47 -6.61
CA LEU A 311 23.52 7.61 -6.28
C LEU A 311 24.82 8.40 -5.96
N PRO A 312 25.22 9.43 -6.74
CA PRO A 312 26.36 10.28 -6.42
C PRO A 312 26.20 11.05 -5.10
N ARG A 313 24.97 11.44 -4.73
CA ARG A 313 24.70 12.13 -3.46
C ARG A 313 24.85 11.20 -2.27
N GLN A 314 24.36 9.96 -2.40
CA GLN A 314 24.52 8.92 -1.37
C GLN A 314 26.00 8.52 -1.20
N ALA A 315 26.76 8.40 -2.31
CA ALA A 315 28.19 8.16 -2.28
C ALA A 315 28.95 9.32 -1.60
N ASN A 316 28.57 10.57 -1.89
CA ASN A 316 29.12 11.75 -1.22
C ASN A 316 28.76 11.82 0.27
N GLN A 317 27.56 11.39 0.66
CA GLN A 317 27.17 11.28 2.07
C GLN A 317 28.00 10.20 2.78
N LEU A 318 28.17 9.02 2.19
CA LEU A 318 29.06 7.97 2.71
C LEU A 318 30.49 8.47 2.86
N ALA A 319 31.04 9.11 1.82
CA ALA A 319 32.37 9.72 1.87
C ALA A 319 32.49 10.76 2.99
N ARG A 320 31.45 11.56 3.21
CA ARG A 320 31.39 12.57 4.29
C ARG A 320 31.26 11.92 5.68
N MET A 321 30.48 10.85 5.82
CA MET A 321 30.36 10.08 7.07
C MET A 321 31.66 9.37 7.44
N ILE A 322 32.38 8.83 6.46
CA ILE A 322 33.72 8.27 6.63
C ILE A 322 34.71 9.36 7.06
N ARG A 323 34.71 10.51 6.37
CA ARG A 323 35.63 11.62 6.66
C ARG A 323 35.36 12.32 8.00
N THR A 324 34.14 12.27 8.50
CA THR A 324 33.75 12.88 9.79
C THR A 324 33.86 11.91 10.96
N GLY A 325 34.30 10.66 10.74
CA GLY A 325 34.49 9.67 11.80
C GLY A 325 33.19 9.25 12.51
N LYS A 326 32.02 9.58 11.94
CA LYS A 326 30.71 9.21 12.48
C LYS A 326 30.33 7.76 12.15
N LEU A 327 31.06 7.12 11.24
CA LEU A 327 30.90 5.71 10.93
C LEU A 327 31.62 4.87 12.01
N ARG A 328 30.95 4.62 13.14
CA ARG A 328 31.36 3.53 14.04
C ARG A 328 30.88 2.21 13.44
N VAL A 329 31.58 1.73 12.42
CA VAL A 329 31.36 0.37 11.95
C VAL A 329 32.13 -0.53 12.89
N ASP A 330 31.41 -1.28 13.71
CA ASP A 330 31.97 -2.33 14.57
C ASP A 330 32.33 -3.53 13.68
N ILE A 331 33.33 -3.35 12.82
CA ILE A 331 33.86 -4.44 11.99
C ILE A 331 34.85 -5.20 12.87
N GLY A 332 34.41 -6.34 13.41
CA GLY A 332 35.30 -7.26 14.07
C GLY A 332 36.44 -7.63 13.11
N LEU A 333 37.69 -7.57 13.58
CA LEU A 333 38.89 -7.88 12.78
C LEU A 333 38.81 -9.25 12.07
N SER A 334 37.99 -10.17 12.59
CA SER A 334 37.72 -11.49 12.03
C SER A 334 36.91 -11.47 10.70
N ASP A 335 36.05 -10.47 10.48
CA ASP A 335 35.21 -10.39 9.28
C ASP A 335 35.99 -9.85 8.07
N LEU A 336 36.97 -8.97 8.32
CA LEU A 336 37.89 -8.48 7.29
C LEU A 336 38.81 -9.60 6.79
N ASP A 337 39.36 -10.40 7.70
CA ASP A 337 40.18 -11.56 7.33
C ASP A 337 39.39 -12.60 6.53
N LEU A 338 38.11 -12.82 6.86
CA LEU A 338 37.25 -13.72 6.12
C LEU A 338 36.95 -13.19 4.71
N LEU A 339 36.70 -11.89 4.57
CA LEU A 339 36.43 -11.25 3.29
C LEU A 339 37.68 -11.23 2.40
N MET A 340 38.85 -10.90 2.95
CA MET A 340 40.13 -10.96 2.24
C MET A 340 40.43 -12.39 1.77
N ARG A 341 40.22 -13.41 2.62
CA ARG A 341 40.40 -14.81 2.23
C ARG A 341 39.44 -15.23 1.10
N LYS A 342 38.19 -14.76 1.10
CA LYS A 342 37.25 -15.03 0.01
C LYS A 342 37.65 -14.32 -1.29
N LEU A 343 38.13 -13.08 -1.20
CA LEU A 343 38.64 -12.34 -2.36
C LEU A 343 39.90 -12.99 -2.94
N ASP A 344 40.83 -13.46 -2.10
CA ASP A 344 42.02 -14.19 -2.56
C ASP A 344 41.66 -15.51 -3.25
N GLN A 345 40.64 -16.22 -2.75
CA GLN A 345 40.12 -17.42 -3.41
C GLN A 345 39.53 -17.12 -4.79
N VAL A 346 38.74 -16.05 -4.90
CA VAL A 346 38.17 -15.61 -6.18
C VAL A 346 39.26 -15.14 -7.15
N SER A 347 40.21 -14.33 -6.67
CA SER A 347 41.35 -13.82 -7.44
C SER A 347 42.21 -14.95 -7.99
N ASN A 348 42.55 -15.93 -7.16
CA ASN A 348 43.31 -17.10 -7.59
C ASN A 348 42.52 -17.91 -8.62
N ARG A 349 41.21 -18.12 -8.41
CA ARG A 349 40.36 -18.83 -9.38
C ARG A 349 40.33 -18.13 -10.74
N ILE A 350 40.21 -16.81 -10.75
CA ILE A 350 40.24 -16.00 -11.98
C ILE A 350 41.60 -16.11 -12.67
N SER A 351 42.69 -15.96 -11.92
CA SER A 351 44.06 -16.07 -12.46
C SER A 351 44.31 -17.44 -13.10
N PHE A 352 43.88 -18.53 -12.44
CA PHE A 352 43.95 -19.88 -13.00
C PHE A 352 43.10 -20.04 -14.27
N SER A 353 41.87 -19.49 -14.29
CA SER A 353 41.02 -19.52 -15.49
C SER A 353 41.65 -18.77 -16.67
N ILE A 354 42.33 -17.65 -16.44
CA ILE A 354 43.02 -16.88 -17.48
C ILE A 354 44.21 -17.66 -18.03
N VAL A 355 45.02 -18.27 -17.16
CA VAL A 355 46.16 -19.11 -17.58
C VAL A 355 45.67 -20.30 -18.40
N LEU A 356 44.59 -20.96 -17.99
CA LEU A 356 44.00 -22.09 -18.71
C LEU A 356 43.46 -21.68 -20.08
N LEU A 357 42.78 -20.53 -20.16
CA LEU A 357 42.30 -19.97 -21.44
C LEU A 357 43.48 -19.69 -22.37
N SER A 358 44.53 -19.06 -21.87
CA SER A 358 45.75 -18.75 -22.63
C SER A 358 46.41 -20.02 -23.17
N PHE A 359 46.53 -21.05 -22.32
CA PHE A 359 47.08 -22.34 -22.73
C PHE A 359 46.21 -23.05 -23.77
N SER A 360 44.89 -22.99 -23.61
CA SER A 360 43.93 -23.56 -24.58
C SER A 360 44.05 -22.89 -25.95
N ILE A 361 44.21 -21.57 -25.99
CA ILE A 361 44.41 -20.82 -27.23
C ILE A 361 45.73 -21.22 -27.91
N ILE A 362 46.82 -21.32 -27.14
CA ILE A 362 48.13 -21.77 -27.66
C ILE A 362 48.01 -23.19 -28.23
N MET A 363 47.34 -24.10 -27.54
CA MET A 363 47.15 -25.48 -27.99
C MET A 363 46.31 -25.55 -29.26
N VAL A 364 45.21 -24.80 -29.36
CA VAL A 364 44.42 -24.71 -30.59
C VAL A 364 45.26 -24.15 -31.74
N GLY A 365 46.07 -23.12 -31.48
CA GLY A 365 47.01 -22.57 -32.46
C GLY A 365 48.04 -23.60 -32.95
N LEU A 366 48.63 -24.38 -32.04
CA LEU A 366 49.57 -25.45 -32.38
C LEU A 366 48.92 -26.59 -33.17
N ILE A 367 47.69 -26.99 -32.80
CA ILE A 367 46.92 -28.01 -33.51
C ILE A 367 46.59 -27.55 -34.93
N LEU A 368 46.15 -26.30 -35.10
CA LEU A 368 45.88 -25.72 -36.42
C LEU A 368 47.16 -25.60 -37.25
N ALA A 369 48.26 -25.13 -36.65
CA ALA A 369 49.55 -25.05 -37.33
C ALA A 369 50.06 -26.43 -37.80
N ALA A 370 49.88 -27.47 -36.98
CA ALA A 370 50.23 -28.84 -37.34
C ALA A 370 49.29 -29.44 -38.40
N ALA A 371 48.00 -29.12 -38.36
CA ALA A 371 47.00 -29.64 -39.30
C ALA A 371 47.10 -28.99 -40.70
N PHE A 372 47.54 -27.74 -40.78
CA PHE A 372 47.61 -26.97 -42.04
C PHE A 372 49.04 -26.71 -42.55
N GLY A 373 50.08 -27.02 -41.77
CA GLY A 373 51.48 -26.82 -42.14
C GLY A 373 51.94 -27.83 -43.20
N LYS A 374 52.09 -27.38 -44.45
CA LYS A 374 52.74 -28.14 -45.52
C LYS A 374 54.25 -28.27 -45.26
N ASP A 375 54.70 -29.49 -44.98
CA ASP A 375 56.03 -30.07 -45.22
C ASP A 375 57.31 -29.32 -44.75
N THR A 376 57.29 -28.48 -43.70
CA THR A 376 58.54 -27.80 -43.26
C THR A 376 58.71 -27.56 -41.76
N VAL A 377 58.60 -28.60 -40.91
CA VAL A 377 59.35 -28.63 -39.62
C VAL A 377 59.90 -30.04 -39.37
N PHE A 378 60.79 -30.48 -40.25
CA PHE A 378 61.43 -31.80 -40.22
C PHE A 378 62.67 -31.86 -39.33
N LEU A 379 62.68 -31.19 -38.16
CA LEU A 379 63.91 -31.10 -37.36
C LEU A 379 63.83 -31.45 -35.88
N LEU A 380 62.66 -31.81 -35.33
CA LEU A 380 62.57 -32.36 -33.98
C LEU A 380 61.36 -33.33 -33.95
N HIS A 381 61.62 -34.64 -33.95
CA HIS A 381 60.64 -35.70 -33.61
C HIS A 381 60.25 -35.60 -32.12
N PHE A 382 59.82 -34.42 -31.68
CA PHE A 382 59.34 -34.22 -30.33
C PHE A 382 57.82 -34.32 -30.39
N PRO A 383 57.19 -35.17 -29.56
CA PRO A 383 55.74 -35.29 -29.51
C PRO A 383 55.16 -34.09 -28.74
N VAL A 384 55.40 -32.87 -29.22
CA VAL A 384 55.02 -31.60 -28.55
C VAL A 384 53.51 -31.51 -28.39
N ILE A 385 52.75 -32.04 -29.35
CA ILE A 385 51.28 -32.09 -29.31
C ILE A 385 50.79 -33.12 -28.26
N GLU A 386 51.43 -34.28 -28.17
CA GLU A 386 51.08 -35.30 -27.17
C GLU A 386 51.48 -34.84 -25.76
N ILE A 387 52.68 -34.25 -25.60
CA ILE A 387 53.14 -33.67 -24.34
C ILE A 387 52.23 -32.50 -23.94
N GLY A 388 51.89 -31.61 -24.87
CA GLY A 388 51.02 -30.45 -24.64
C GLY A 388 49.60 -30.86 -24.24
N SER A 389 49.05 -31.90 -24.86
CA SER A 389 47.71 -32.42 -24.52
C SER A 389 47.69 -33.14 -23.17
N VAL A 390 48.74 -33.88 -22.81
CA VAL A 390 48.90 -34.47 -21.47
C VAL A 390 49.01 -33.37 -20.39
N VAL A 391 49.81 -32.33 -20.63
CA VAL A 391 49.92 -31.18 -19.72
C VAL A 391 48.58 -30.45 -19.57
N ALA A 392 47.85 -30.24 -20.68
CA ALA A 392 46.51 -29.64 -20.65
C ALA A 392 45.56 -30.45 -19.75
N CYS A 393 45.53 -31.77 -19.95
CA CYS A 393 44.66 -32.68 -19.20
C CYS A 393 45.00 -32.67 -17.71
N LEU A 394 46.29 -32.71 -17.36
CA LEU A 394 46.75 -32.62 -15.98
C LEU A 394 46.40 -31.28 -15.32
N MET A 395 46.49 -30.16 -16.05
CA MET A 395 46.07 -28.85 -15.55
C MET A 395 44.57 -28.75 -15.30
N VAL A 396 43.74 -29.30 -16.19
CA VAL A 396 42.28 -29.36 -16.00
C VAL A 396 41.92 -30.22 -14.79
N LEU A 397 42.55 -31.39 -14.64
CA LEU A 397 42.36 -32.26 -13.48
C LEU A 397 42.80 -31.59 -12.18
N TYR A 398 43.92 -30.88 -12.20
CA TYR A 398 44.39 -30.09 -11.05
C TYR A 398 43.40 -28.96 -10.69
N LEU A 399 42.80 -28.30 -11.69
CA LEU A 399 41.79 -27.27 -11.47
C LEU A 399 40.52 -27.85 -10.84
N PHE A 400 40.04 -29.00 -11.31
CA PHE A 400 38.94 -29.72 -10.66
C PHE A 400 39.28 -30.10 -9.22
N TYR A 401 40.47 -30.64 -8.98
CA TYR A 401 40.95 -30.97 -7.64
C TYR A 401 41.03 -29.73 -6.73
N SER A 402 41.55 -28.60 -7.23
CA SER A 402 41.65 -27.35 -6.49
C SER A 402 40.27 -26.78 -6.16
N ILE A 403 39.31 -26.87 -7.08
CA ILE A 403 37.92 -26.45 -6.84
C ILE A 403 37.29 -27.31 -5.74
N LEU A 404 37.44 -28.64 -5.84
CA LEU A 404 36.91 -29.58 -4.85
C LEU A 404 37.58 -29.42 -3.48
N LYS A 405 38.89 -29.17 -3.43
CA LYS A 405 39.64 -28.94 -2.18
C LYS A 405 39.36 -27.56 -1.56
N SER A 406 39.09 -26.54 -2.38
CA SER A 406 38.67 -25.22 -1.91
C SER A 406 37.19 -25.18 -1.48
N GLY A 407 36.42 -26.22 -1.85
CA GLY A 407 35.01 -26.37 -1.55
C GLY A 407 34.73 -26.68 -0.07
N ARG A 408 34.77 -25.64 0.76
CA ARG A 408 33.69 -25.48 1.76
C ARG A 408 32.44 -25.09 0.98
N PHE A 409 31.65 -26.10 0.63
CA PHE A 409 30.20 -25.92 0.65
C PHE A 409 29.74 -25.94 2.10
#